data_AF-A0A7K3RZN7-F1
#
_entry.id   AF-A0A7K3RZN7-F1
#
_cell.length_a   1.000
_cell.length_b   1.000
_cell.length_c   1.000
_cell.angle_alpha   90.00
_cell.angle_beta   90.00
_cell.angle_gamma   90.00
#
_symmetry.space_group_name_H-M   'P 1'
#
loop_
_entity.id
_entity.type
_entity.pdbx_description
1 polymer ?
#
loop_
_entity_poly.entity_id
_entity_poly.type
_entity_poly.pdbx_seq_one_letter_code
_entity_poly.pdbx_strand_id
1 'polypeptide(L)'
;MYAGKKNDLREADVRYNTSDYDFTDYPTSSCYRKHDVRGIGTHEAGHVFGLDDLYGNDDNLTMYGTPPFCTTKARTLGLGDVRGLRSIY
;
A
#
# COMPACT_ATOMS: atom_id res chain seq x y z
N MET A 1 -7.27 25.45 -14.96
CA MET A 1 -7.49 24.05 -14.55
C MET A 1 -6.95 23.16 -15.66
N TYR A 2 -5.98 22.30 -15.38
CA TYR A 2 -5.38 21.42 -16.38
C TYR A 2 -6.29 20.21 -16.60
N ALA A 3 -6.68 19.94 -17.84
CA ALA A 3 -7.41 18.73 -18.20
C ALA A 3 -6.43 17.55 -18.18
N GLY A 4 -6.59 16.64 -17.21
CA GLY A 4 -5.74 15.45 -17.09
C GLY A 4 -5.81 14.56 -18.33
N LYS A 5 -4.64 14.08 -18.80
CA LYS A 5 -4.54 13.09 -19.89
C LYS A 5 -4.37 11.68 -19.31
N LYS A 6 -4.77 10.66 -20.08
CA LYS A 6 -4.42 9.27 -19.79
C LYS A 6 -2.88 9.15 -19.73
N ASN A 7 -2.36 8.42 -18.73
CA ASN A 7 -0.92 8.29 -18.43
C ASN A 7 -0.21 9.59 -18.03
N ASP A 8 -0.94 10.54 -17.47
CA ASP A 8 -0.42 11.84 -17.04
C ASP A 8 -0.55 12.01 -15.52
N LEU A 9 0.00 11.04 -14.77
CA LEU A 9 0.08 11.14 -13.32
C LEU A 9 1.04 12.28 -12.97
N ARG A 10 0.48 13.41 -12.56
CA ARG A 10 1.22 14.67 -12.35
C ARG A 10 1.63 14.86 -10.90
N GLU A 11 0.72 14.50 -10.00
CA GLU A 11 0.86 14.69 -8.56
C GLU A 11 -0.07 13.70 -7.86
N ALA A 12 0.40 13.16 -6.74
CA ALA A 12 -0.39 12.38 -5.80
C ALA A 12 0.22 12.54 -4.41
N ASP A 13 -0.64 12.65 -3.41
CA ASP A 13 -0.24 12.79 -2.02
C ASP A 13 -0.61 11.53 -1.24
N VAL A 14 0.26 11.15 -0.30
CA VAL A 14 0.02 10.06 0.65
C VAL A 14 0.10 10.63 2.06
N ARG A 15 -0.89 10.32 2.90
CA ARG A 15 -0.93 10.74 4.29
C ARG A 15 -1.05 9.54 5.22
N TYR A 16 -0.17 9.49 6.22
CA TYR A 16 -0.23 8.51 7.29
C TYR A 16 -1.00 9.09 8.47
N ASN A 17 -1.96 8.33 9.00
CA ASN A 17 -2.67 8.70 10.22
C ASN A 17 -1.80 8.39 11.46
N THR A 18 -0.97 9.34 11.84
CA THR A 18 -0.10 9.29 13.03
C THR A 18 -0.82 9.74 14.31
N SER A 19 -2.11 10.08 14.24
CA SER A 19 -2.91 10.46 15.40
C SER A 19 -3.53 9.24 16.08
N ASP A 20 -4.04 8.30 15.27
CA ASP A 20 -4.73 7.10 15.78
C ASP A 20 -3.86 5.84 15.76
N TYR A 21 -2.77 5.84 14.99
CA TYR A 21 -1.94 4.66 14.79
C TYR A 21 -0.45 4.92 15.00
N ASP A 22 0.19 3.92 15.61
CA ASP A 22 1.64 3.84 15.70
C ASP A 22 2.23 3.07 14.52
N PHE A 23 3.44 3.47 14.13
CA PHE A 23 4.18 2.85 13.05
C PHE A 23 5.54 2.33 13.53
N THR A 24 6.06 1.32 12.83
CA THR A 24 7.41 0.80 12.98
C THR A 24 7.99 0.47 11.61
N ASP A 25 9.30 0.52 11.45
CA ASP A 25 9.99 -0.01 10.27
C ASP A 25 10.75 -1.31 10.55
N TYR A 26 10.63 -1.81 11.78
CA TYR A 26 11.27 -3.01 12.27
C TYR A 26 10.32 -3.79 13.19
N PRO A 27 9.27 -4.44 12.64
CA PRO A 27 8.40 -5.30 13.43
C PRO A 27 9.17 -6.56 13.86
N THR A 28 9.42 -6.68 15.16
CA THR A 28 10.02 -7.86 15.80
C THR A 28 8.94 -8.79 16.34
N SER A 29 9.35 -9.92 16.94
CA SER A 29 8.43 -10.79 17.69
C SER A 29 7.71 -10.12 18.86
N SER A 30 8.24 -9.01 19.37
CA SER A 30 7.61 -8.20 20.43
C SER A 30 6.74 -7.06 19.89
N CYS A 31 6.56 -6.95 18.58
CA CYS A 31 5.70 -5.94 17.98
C CYS A 31 4.24 -6.12 18.43
N TYR A 32 3.60 -5.01 18.80
CA TYR A 32 2.21 -4.99 19.23
C TYR A 32 1.52 -3.73 18.70
N ARG A 33 0.42 -3.91 17.96
CA ARG A 33 -0.45 -2.82 17.45
C ARG A 33 0.27 -1.69 16.68
N LYS A 34 1.33 -2.02 15.94
CA LYS A 34 2.03 -1.08 15.05
C LYS A 34 1.90 -1.50 13.61
N HIS A 35 1.65 -0.55 12.72
CA HIS A 35 1.73 -0.79 11.29
C HIS A 35 3.18 -0.72 10.80
N ASP A 36 3.51 -1.56 9.83
CA ASP A 36 4.81 -1.49 9.18
C ASP A 36 4.83 -0.34 8.16
N VAL A 37 5.59 0.73 8.44
CA VAL A 37 5.60 1.94 7.61
C VAL A 37 6.05 1.67 6.17
N ARG A 38 6.93 0.68 5.97
CA ARG A 38 7.40 0.30 4.64
C ARG A 38 6.31 -0.43 3.86
N GLY A 39 5.62 -1.38 4.50
CA GLY A 39 4.49 -2.09 3.89
C GLY A 39 3.32 -1.16 3.55
N ILE A 40 2.91 -0.30 4.48
CA ILE A 40 1.86 0.70 4.22
C ILE A 40 2.29 1.64 3.10
N GLY A 41 3.54 2.11 3.10
CA GLY A 41 4.03 2.97 2.02
C GLY A 41 4.01 2.32 0.64
N THR A 42 4.28 1.02 0.55
CA THR A 42 4.13 0.29 -0.74
C THR A 42 2.66 0.18 -1.15
N HIS A 43 1.75 -0.06 -0.21
CA HIS A 43 0.29 -0.09 -0.45
C HIS A 43 -0.21 1.24 -1.00
N GLU A 44 0.09 2.34 -0.31
CA GLU A 44 -0.31 3.68 -0.74
C GLU A 44 0.34 4.08 -2.08
N ALA A 45 1.59 3.66 -2.32
CA ALA A 45 2.22 3.84 -3.63
C ALA A 45 1.46 3.10 -4.74
N GLY A 46 0.86 1.94 -4.44
CA GLY A 46 -0.02 1.25 -5.38
C GLY A 46 -1.23 2.10 -5.78
N HIS A 47 -1.88 2.78 -4.84
CA HIS A 47 -2.95 3.75 -5.14
C HIS A 47 -2.44 4.92 -5.97
N VAL A 48 -1.26 5.45 -5.67
CA VAL A 48 -0.60 6.48 -6.48
C VAL A 48 -0.44 6.02 -7.93
N PHE A 49 -0.15 4.74 -8.17
CA PHE A 49 -0.04 4.16 -9.53
C PHE A 49 -1.35 3.59 -10.08
N GLY A 50 -2.49 3.85 -9.43
CA GLY A 50 -3.83 3.51 -9.94
C GLY A 50 -4.30 2.09 -9.65
N LEU A 51 -3.72 1.40 -8.66
CA LEU A 51 -4.25 0.14 -8.15
C LEU A 51 -5.35 0.40 -7.10
N ASP A 52 -6.39 -0.42 -7.14
CA ASP A 52 -7.47 -0.45 -6.15
C ASP A 52 -7.14 -1.40 -4.99
N ASP A 53 -7.85 -1.23 -3.87
CA ASP A 53 -7.82 -2.17 -2.76
C ASP A 53 -8.33 -3.56 -3.15
N LEU A 54 -7.74 -4.57 -2.50
CA LEU A 54 -8.16 -5.96 -2.52
C LEU A 54 -8.72 -6.36 -1.16
N TYR A 55 -9.63 -7.33 -1.17
CA TYR A 55 -10.34 -7.81 0.02
C TYR A 55 -10.58 -9.32 -0.05
N GLY A 56 -10.92 -9.95 1.08
CA GLY A 56 -11.15 -11.40 1.15
C GLY A 56 -9.84 -12.18 1.28
N ASN A 57 -9.61 -13.14 0.37
CA ASN A 57 -8.48 -14.08 0.47
C ASN A 57 -7.15 -13.52 -0.06
N ASP A 58 -7.09 -12.22 -0.32
CA ASP A 58 -5.92 -11.52 -0.86
C ASP A 58 -5.05 -10.88 0.23
N ASP A 59 -5.19 -11.31 1.49
CA ASP A 59 -4.49 -10.78 2.69
C ASP A 59 -2.96 -10.88 2.66
N ASN A 60 -2.41 -11.50 1.61
CA ASN A 60 -0.99 -11.63 1.35
C ASN A 60 -0.47 -10.68 0.27
N LEU A 61 -1.35 -9.96 -0.43
CA LEU A 61 -0.98 -9.02 -1.47
C LEU A 61 -0.78 -7.61 -0.92
N THR A 62 -0.02 -6.80 -1.66
CA THR A 62 0.31 -5.43 -1.26
C THR A 62 -0.94 -4.57 -1.15
N MET A 63 -1.86 -4.72 -2.09
CA MET A 63 -3.08 -3.90 -2.15
C MET A 63 -4.20 -4.36 -1.22
N TYR A 64 -3.95 -5.26 -0.26
CA TYR A 64 -4.98 -5.65 0.69
C TYR A 64 -5.35 -4.49 1.63
N GLY A 65 -6.61 -4.04 1.58
CA GLY A 65 -7.06 -2.80 2.22
C GLY A 65 -7.17 -2.83 3.76
N THR A 66 -6.91 -3.98 4.39
CA THR A 66 -6.93 -4.12 5.87
C THR A 66 -5.64 -4.79 6.39
N PRO A 67 -4.48 -4.15 6.23
CA PRO A 67 -3.20 -4.76 6.56
C PRO A 67 -3.11 -5.13 8.05
N PRO A 68 -2.77 -6.38 8.38
CA PRO A 68 -2.56 -6.79 9.77
C PRO A 68 -1.46 -5.96 10.46
N PHE A 69 -1.58 -5.77 11.77
CA PHE A 69 -0.48 -5.19 12.55
C PHE A 69 0.78 -6.07 12.48
N CYS A 70 1.94 -5.46 12.60
CA CYS A 70 3.23 -6.15 12.73
C CYS A 70 3.57 -7.11 11.59
N THR A 71 3.01 -6.88 10.40
CA THR A 71 3.27 -7.67 9.20
C THR A 71 4.22 -6.93 8.25
N THR A 72 5.04 -7.69 7.51
CA THR A 72 5.91 -7.15 6.45
C THR A 72 5.49 -7.61 5.06
N LYS A 73 4.34 -8.30 4.93
CA LYS A 73 3.88 -8.90 3.66
C LYS A 73 3.80 -7.88 2.51
N ALA A 74 3.30 -6.68 2.78
CA ALA A 74 3.17 -5.61 1.79
C ALA A 74 4.49 -4.90 1.44
N ARG A 75 5.66 -5.33 1.95
CA ARG A 75 6.96 -4.74 1.53
C ARG A 75 7.37 -5.14 0.11
N THR A 76 6.75 -6.18 -0.44
CA THR A 76 7.07 -6.73 -1.75
C THR A 76 5.81 -6.92 -2.56
N LEU A 77 5.91 -6.74 -3.88
CA LEU A 77 4.78 -6.93 -4.78
C LEU A 77 4.44 -8.41 -4.93
N GLY A 78 3.16 -8.74 -4.75
CA GLY A 78 2.59 -10.02 -5.12
C GLY A 78 2.26 -10.09 -6.61
N LEU A 79 1.89 -11.28 -7.08
CA LEU A 79 1.60 -11.52 -8.50
C LEU A 79 0.42 -10.68 -9.00
N GLY A 80 -0.61 -10.48 -8.17
CA GLY A 80 -1.76 -9.62 -8.48
C GLY A 80 -1.34 -8.18 -8.69
N ASP A 81 -0.54 -7.63 -7.76
CA ASP A 81 -0.02 -6.25 -7.82
C ASP A 81 0.78 -6.00 -9.12
N VAL A 82 1.69 -6.91 -9.47
CA VAL A 82 2.49 -6.81 -10.71
C VAL A 82 1.63 -6.87 -11.97
N ARG A 83 0.63 -7.75 -12.00
CA ARG A 83 -0.29 -7.87 -13.13
C ARG A 83 -1.18 -6.64 -13.29
N GLY A 84 -1.63 -6.05 -12.17
CA GLY A 84 -2.38 -4.81 -12.16
C GLY A 84 -1.56 -3.66 -12.75
N LEU A 85 -0.32 -3.46 -12.31
CA LEU A 85 0.52 -2.39 -12.86
C LEU A 85 0.79 -2.56 -14.36
N ARG A 86 1.02 -3.79 -14.82
CA ARG A 86 1.22 -4.12 -16.25
C ARG A 86 -0.04 -3.96 -17.12
N SER A 87 -1.24 -3.87 -16.53
CA SER A 87 -2.46 -3.59 -17.29
C SER A 87 -2.68 -2.08 -17.47
N ILE A 88 -2.07 -1.26 -16.60
CA ILE A 88 -2.14 0.21 -16.63
C ILE A 88 -1.02 0.79 -17.51
N TYR A 89 0.21 0.25 -17.43
CA TYR A 89 1.42 0.74 -18.11
C TYR A 89 2.04 -0.31 -19.03
#